data_AF-A0A0N4WZK4-F1
#
_entry.id   AF-A0A0N4WZK4-F1
#
_cell.length_a   1.000
_cell.length_b   1.000
_cell.length_c   1.000
_cell.angle_alpha   90.00
_cell.angle_beta   90.00
_cell.angle_gamma   90.00
#
_symmetry.space_group_name_H-M   'P 1'
#
loop_
_entity.id
_entity.type
_entity.pdbx_description
1 polymer ?
#
loop_
_entity_poly.entity_id
_entity_poly.type
_entity_poly.pdbx_seq_one_letter_code
_entity_poly.pdbx_strand_id
1 'polypeptide(L)'
;MGSHILSFIDKSMINDHYNCKEKCSECICPSGYGGAFCNERPSGCGRTLVAKQSKQFLIDKLGYGGPARDEFTFCNYWIEAPEGKTVEVKINSISHGYAYDGCILGGIEIKSSQDQTRTGYRFCSSNDRNVKLVSTSSRLPVITFNRLGQQQIIFKYKIAE
;
A
#
# COMPACT_ATOMS: atom_id res chain seq x y z
N MET A 1 1.44 21.23 -10.39
CA MET A 1 0.81 20.00 -10.91
C MET A 1 1.81 18.86 -10.76
N GLY A 2 1.75 18.15 -9.63
CA GLY A 2 2.55 16.95 -9.35
C GLY A 2 1.79 16.11 -8.32
N SER A 3 1.94 14.79 -8.35
CA SER A 3 1.32 13.93 -7.34
C SER A 3 2.00 14.17 -5.99
N HIS A 4 1.23 14.29 -4.91
CA HIS A 4 1.79 14.39 -3.55
C HIS A 4 2.44 13.09 -3.06
N ILE A 5 2.28 11.98 -3.80
CA ILE A 5 2.92 10.70 -3.52
C ILE A 5 3.75 10.30 -4.74
N LEU A 6 5.08 10.23 -4.57
CA LEU A 6 6.01 9.84 -5.63
C LEU A 6 5.68 8.44 -6.16
N SER A 7 5.57 8.33 -7.49
CA SER A 7 5.45 7.04 -8.17
C SER A 7 6.80 6.32 -8.22
N PHE A 8 6.79 5.04 -8.59
CA PHE A 8 8.07 4.33 -8.81
C PHE A 8 8.85 4.89 -10.00
N ILE A 9 8.19 5.44 -11.02
CA ILE A 9 8.89 6.03 -12.17
C ILE A 9 9.69 7.25 -11.70
N ASP A 10 9.08 8.11 -10.89
CA ASP A 10 9.78 9.27 -10.30
C ASP A 10 10.99 8.81 -9.48
N LYS A 11 10.80 7.79 -8.65
CA LYS A 11 11.87 7.18 -7.84
C LYS A 11 12.97 6.55 -8.70
N SER A 12 12.60 5.86 -9.79
CA SER A 12 13.56 5.25 -10.70
C SER A 12 14.38 6.32 -11.42
N MET A 13 13.75 7.40 -11.91
CA MET A 13 14.48 8.49 -12.56
C MET A 13 15.48 9.15 -11.60
N ILE A 14 15.11 9.32 -10.32
CA ILE A 14 16.03 9.80 -9.28
C ILE A 14 17.16 8.79 -9.06
N ASN A 15 16.84 7.51 -8.92
CA ASN A 15 17.85 6.45 -8.75
C ASN A 15 18.83 6.39 -9.93
N ASP A 16 18.34 6.60 -11.16
CA ASP A 16 19.16 6.65 -12.37
C ASP A 16 20.05 7.89 -12.40
N HIS A 17 19.50 9.06 -12.05
CA HIS A 17 20.24 10.32 -12.03
C HIS A 17 21.38 10.32 -11.01
N TYR A 18 21.15 9.79 -9.80
CA TYR A 18 22.16 9.72 -8.74
C TYR A 18 22.96 8.42 -8.73
N ASN A 19 22.76 7.57 -9.75
CA ASN A 19 23.43 6.29 -9.90
C ASN A 19 23.29 5.38 -8.67
N CYS A 20 22.14 5.45 -7.99
CA CYS A 20 21.83 4.65 -6.80
C CYS A 20 21.74 3.16 -7.13
N LYS A 21 21.36 2.80 -8.38
CA LYS A 21 21.24 1.41 -8.83
C LYS A 21 22.57 0.65 -8.77
N GLU A 22 23.71 1.34 -8.84
CA GLU A 22 25.05 0.75 -8.69
C GLU A 22 25.50 0.64 -7.23
N LYS A 23 24.82 1.35 -6.32
CA LYS A 23 25.08 1.37 -4.88
C LYS A 23 23.94 0.66 -4.16
N CYS A 24 23.98 -0.67 -4.11
CA CYS A 24 22.98 -1.57 -3.54
C CYS A 24 22.47 -1.23 -2.12
N SER A 25 23.05 -0.25 -1.43
CA SER A 25 22.69 0.18 -0.07
C SER A 25 21.86 1.49 -0.02
N GLU A 26 21.69 2.19 -1.14
CA GLU A 26 21.08 3.54 -1.21
C GLU A 26 19.83 3.63 -2.10
N CYS A 27 19.37 2.51 -2.67
CA CYS A 27 18.26 2.52 -3.63
C CYS A 27 16.91 2.92 -3.00
N ILE A 28 16.17 3.82 -3.66
CA ILE A 28 14.78 4.11 -3.30
C ILE A 28 13.89 2.94 -3.73
N CYS A 29 13.27 2.27 -2.76
CA CYS A 29 12.40 1.11 -3.01
C CYS A 29 10.98 1.48 -3.51
N PRO A 30 10.33 0.55 -4.23
CA PRO A 30 8.89 0.64 -4.53
C PRO A 30 8.05 0.81 -3.26
N SER A 31 6.88 1.44 -3.39
CA SER A 31 5.93 1.54 -2.26
C SER A 31 5.62 0.16 -1.68
N GLY A 32 5.64 0.03 -0.36
CA GLY A 32 5.45 -1.24 0.34
C GLY A 32 6.70 -2.14 0.44
N TYR A 33 7.86 -1.70 -0.03
CA TYR A 33 9.14 -2.42 0.04
C TYR A 33 10.25 -1.56 0.64
N GLY A 34 11.19 -2.18 1.35
CA GLY A 34 12.32 -1.56 2.03
C GLY A 34 13.49 -2.53 2.21
N GLY A 35 14.47 -2.14 3.02
CA GLY A 35 15.75 -2.84 3.13
C GLY A 35 16.69 -2.49 1.99
N ALA A 36 17.97 -2.87 2.11
CA ALA A 36 18.99 -2.56 1.11
C ALA A 36 18.63 -3.09 -0.28
N PHE A 37 18.02 -4.28 -0.33
CA PHE A 37 17.66 -4.97 -1.57
C PHE A 37 16.16 -4.88 -1.92
N CYS A 38 15.40 -4.00 -1.27
CA CYS A 38 13.96 -3.86 -1.47
C CYS A 38 13.17 -5.18 -1.32
N ASN A 39 13.67 -6.09 -0.49
CA ASN A 39 13.11 -7.42 -0.23
C ASN A 39 12.53 -7.54 1.18
N GLU A 40 12.53 -6.45 1.93
CA GLU A 40 11.96 -6.34 3.28
C GLU A 40 10.71 -5.48 3.27
N ARG A 41 9.87 -5.65 4.30
CA ARG A 41 8.76 -4.75 4.55
C ARG A 41 9.31 -3.45 5.16
N PRO A 42 8.87 -2.26 4.71
CA PRO A 42 9.31 -1.01 5.31
C PRO A 42 9.12 -0.99 6.82
N SER A 43 10.07 -0.38 7.52
CA SER A 43 9.97 -0.11 8.96
C SER A 43 8.79 0.80 9.29
N GLY A 44 8.34 0.78 10.55
CA GLY A 44 7.16 1.51 11.01
C GLY A 44 5.94 0.62 11.15
N CYS A 45 4.75 1.22 11.11
CA CYS A 45 3.50 0.50 11.35
C CYS A 45 3.12 -0.45 10.21
N GLY A 46 2.15 -1.32 10.51
CA GLY A 46 1.79 -2.45 9.69
C GLY A 46 2.50 -3.74 10.11
N ARG A 47 2.26 -4.83 9.38
CA ARG A 47 2.79 -6.17 9.70
C ARG A 47 2.62 -7.13 8.53
N THR A 48 3.37 -8.22 8.57
CA THR A 48 3.14 -9.38 7.70
C THR A 48 2.00 -10.24 8.26
N LEU A 49 1.09 -10.65 7.40
CA LEU A 49 -0.11 -11.41 7.69
C LEU A 49 -0.12 -12.65 6.80
N VAL A 50 -0.50 -13.79 7.36
CA VAL A 50 -0.67 -15.03 6.58
C VAL A 50 -2.14 -15.17 6.20
N ALA A 51 -2.41 -15.30 4.91
CA ALA A 51 -3.74 -15.54 4.38
C ALA A 51 -4.14 -17.01 4.60
N LYS A 52 -5.35 -17.21 5.10
CA LYS A 52 -6.01 -18.50 5.25
C LYS A 52 -7.13 -18.64 4.22
N GLN A 53 -7.68 -19.85 4.10
CA GLN A 53 -8.89 -20.08 3.30
C GLN A 53 -10.11 -19.38 3.91
N SER A 54 -10.15 -19.25 5.25
CA SER A 54 -11.19 -18.50 5.94
C SER A 54 -10.99 -16.99 5.78
N LYS A 55 -12.10 -16.25 5.76
CA LYS A 55 -12.09 -14.78 5.65
C LYS A 55 -11.46 -14.17 6.91
N GLN A 56 -10.44 -13.35 6.72
CA GLN A 56 -9.80 -12.56 7.78
C GLN A 56 -10.06 -11.07 7.56
N PHE A 57 -10.18 -10.30 8.64
CA PHE A 57 -10.37 -8.86 8.60
C PHE A 57 -9.13 -8.14 9.12
N LEU A 58 -8.78 -7.03 8.48
CA LEU A 58 -7.88 -6.04 9.03
C LEU A 58 -8.65 -4.74 9.21
N ILE A 59 -8.52 -4.16 10.40
CA ILE A 59 -8.96 -2.81 10.72
C ILE A 59 -7.68 -2.02 10.95
N ASP A 60 -7.45 -1.03 10.10
CA ASP A 60 -6.35 -0.09 10.25
C ASP A 60 -6.90 1.30 10.57
N LYS A 61 -6.30 1.95 11.56
CA LYS A 61 -6.65 3.31 11.99
C LYS A 61 -5.38 4.14 11.96
N LEU A 62 -5.32 5.08 11.02
CA LEU A 62 -4.11 5.81 10.69
C LEU A 62 -4.34 7.31 10.79
N GLY A 63 -3.32 8.02 11.26
CA GLY A 63 -3.36 9.46 11.47
C GLY A 63 -3.87 9.86 12.86
N TYR A 64 -3.77 11.16 13.11
CA TYR A 64 -4.16 11.83 14.34
C TYR A 64 -4.97 13.08 14.00
N GLY A 65 -5.91 13.45 14.87
CA GLY A 65 -6.78 14.62 14.67
C GLY A 65 -5.97 15.89 14.42
N GLY A 66 -6.43 16.72 13.49
CA GLY A 66 -5.73 17.94 13.09
C GLY A 66 -5.83 18.23 11.60
N PRO A 67 -5.22 19.35 11.15
CA PRO A 67 -5.21 19.77 9.75
C PRO A 67 -4.37 18.84 8.87
N ALA A 68 -4.38 19.12 7.57
CA ALA A 68 -3.49 18.43 6.63
C ALA A 68 -2.03 18.73 6.96
N ARG A 69 -1.20 17.70 6.92
CA ARG A 69 0.25 17.73 7.18
C ARG A 69 1.01 17.68 5.87
N ASP A 70 2.26 18.13 5.84
CA ASP A 70 3.07 18.04 4.63
C ASP A 70 3.42 16.59 4.28
N GLU A 71 3.77 15.80 5.30
CA GLU A 71 4.15 14.41 5.15
C GLU A 71 2.97 13.45 5.31
N PHE A 72 3.04 12.34 4.57
CA PHE A 72 2.15 11.21 4.77
C PHE A 72 2.71 10.26 5.82
N THR A 73 1.82 9.79 6.70
CA THR A 73 2.06 8.58 7.46
C THR A 73 1.66 7.38 6.61
N PHE A 74 2.46 6.31 6.63
CA PHE A 74 2.19 5.07 5.91
C PHE A 74 2.21 3.87 6.88
N CYS A 75 1.24 2.95 6.77
CA CYS A 75 1.38 1.61 7.32
C CYS A 75 1.49 0.59 6.20
N ASN A 76 2.49 -0.28 6.30
CA ASN A 76 2.83 -1.25 5.26
C ASN A 76 2.48 -2.65 5.74
N TYR A 77 1.51 -3.28 5.08
CA TYR A 77 1.10 -4.66 5.34
C TYR A 77 1.52 -5.55 4.18
N TRP A 78 2.05 -6.72 4.49
CA TRP A 78 2.24 -7.79 3.52
C TRP A 78 1.29 -8.91 3.84
N ILE A 79 0.46 -9.30 2.88
CA ILE A 79 -0.40 -10.46 3.01
C ILE A 79 0.22 -11.58 2.18
N GLU A 80 0.60 -12.66 2.83
CA GLU A 80 1.30 -13.79 2.21
C GLU A 80 0.37 -15.00 2.17
N ALA A 81 0.20 -15.54 0.97
CA ALA A 81 -0.38 -16.85 0.72
C ALA A 81 0.73 -17.90 0.61
N PRO A 82 0.40 -19.19 0.78
CA PRO A 82 1.31 -20.28 0.44
C PRO A 82 1.81 -20.19 -1.01
N GLU A 83 2.96 -20.81 -1.28
CA GLU A 83 3.55 -20.84 -2.62
C GLU A 83 2.55 -21.38 -3.66
N GLY A 84 2.50 -20.73 -4.83
CA GLY A 84 1.57 -21.07 -5.90
C GLY A 84 0.11 -20.66 -5.66
N LYS A 85 -0.21 -20.09 -4.50
CA LYS A 85 -1.51 -19.48 -4.21
C LYS A 85 -1.44 -17.96 -4.28
N THR A 86 -2.58 -17.34 -4.49
CA THR A 86 -2.74 -15.88 -4.55
C THR A 86 -3.68 -15.40 -3.43
N VAL A 87 -3.72 -14.09 -3.23
CA VAL A 87 -4.49 -13.44 -2.18
C VAL A 87 -5.64 -12.66 -2.82
N GLU A 88 -6.86 -12.90 -2.33
CA GLU A 88 -8.00 -12.03 -2.59
C GLU A 88 -8.10 -10.99 -1.46
N VAL A 89 -8.20 -9.72 -1.82
CA VAL A 89 -8.52 -8.63 -0.89
C VAL A 89 -9.80 -7.94 -1.34
N LYS A 90 -10.65 -7.57 -0.38
CA LYS A 90 -11.88 -6.82 -0.64
C LYS A 90 -12.03 -5.69 0.37
N ILE A 91 -12.25 -4.48 -0.13
CA ILE A 91 -12.47 -3.29 0.69
C ILE A 91 -13.85 -3.40 1.35
N ASN A 92 -13.87 -3.28 2.68
CA ASN A 92 -15.08 -3.34 3.49
C ASN A 92 -15.60 -1.95 3.84
N SER A 93 -14.71 -1.03 4.22
CA SER A 93 -15.03 0.38 4.42
C SER A 93 -13.78 1.25 4.41
N ILE A 94 -13.96 2.50 3.99
CA ILE A 94 -13.00 3.59 4.11
C ILE A 94 -13.75 4.78 4.73
N SER A 95 -13.14 5.49 5.68
CA SER A 95 -13.76 6.70 6.25
C SER A 95 -14.10 7.75 5.18
N HIS A 96 -15.14 8.53 5.43
CA HIS A 96 -15.51 9.68 4.59
C HIS A 96 -14.51 10.83 4.71
N GLY A 97 -14.55 11.77 3.77
CA GLY A 97 -13.74 13.01 3.80
C GLY A 97 -12.37 12.91 3.13
N TYR A 98 -12.04 11.77 2.51
CA TYR A 98 -10.75 11.52 1.83
C TYR A 98 -10.86 11.37 0.31
N ALA A 99 -12.09 11.40 -0.23
CA ALA A 99 -12.41 11.17 -1.63
C ALA A 99 -12.09 12.40 -2.52
N TYR A 100 -10.80 12.68 -2.68
CA TYR A 100 -10.28 13.68 -3.60
C TYR A 100 -9.54 12.99 -4.74
N ASP A 101 -9.53 13.61 -5.92
CA ASP A 101 -8.84 13.07 -7.09
C ASP A 101 -7.39 12.71 -6.77
N GLY A 102 -6.99 11.49 -7.14
CA GLY A 102 -5.65 10.96 -6.84
C GLY A 102 -5.42 10.54 -5.39
N CYS A 103 -6.46 10.58 -4.54
CA CYS A 103 -6.39 10.23 -3.12
C CYS A 103 -5.33 11.03 -2.36
N ILE A 104 -5.32 12.35 -2.52
CA ILE A 104 -4.24 13.21 -2.00
C ILE A 104 -4.22 13.40 -0.48
N LEU A 105 -5.24 12.96 0.26
CA LEU A 105 -5.35 13.17 1.72
C LEU A 105 -5.17 11.90 2.55
N GLY A 106 -5.51 10.74 1.99
CA GLY A 106 -5.43 9.45 2.66
C GLY A 106 -6.18 8.38 1.89
N GLY A 107 -5.85 7.12 2.12
CA GLY A 107 -6.42 6.00 1.39
C GLY A 107 -5.63 4.71 1.56
N ILE A 108 -5.92 3.77 0.68
CA ILE A 108 -5.28 2.46 0.59
C ILE A 108 -4.72 2.26 -0.82
N GLU A 109 -3.47 1.84 -0.93
CA GLU A 109 -2.82 1.37 -2.14
C GLU A 109 -2.67 -0.16 -2.08
N ILE A 110 -3.14 -0.87 -3.10
CA ILE A 110 -3.11 -2.33 -3.20
C ILE A 110 -2.30 -2.75 -4.42
N LYS A 111 -1.18 -3.44 -4.21
CA LYS A 111 -0.24 -3.85 -5.27
C LYS A 111 -0.51 -5.28 -5.72
N SER A 112 -1.61 -5.49 -6.44
CA SER A 112 -2.05 -6.81 -6.90
C SER A 112 -1.42 -7.28 -8.23
N SER A 113 -0.67 -6.42 -8.92
CA SER A 113 -0.02 -6.74 -10.21
C SER A 113 1.22 -7.61 -10.04
N GLN A 114 1.66 -8.24 -11.14
CA GLN A 114 2.89 -9.05 -11.16
C GLN A 114 4.13 -8.18 -10.99
N ASP A 115 4.14 -7.03 -11.66
CA ASP A 115 5.22 -6.06 -11.55
C ASP A 115 5.04 -5.23 -10.27
N GLN A 116 5.69 -5.68 -9.20
CA GLN A 116 5.66 -5.03 -7.88
C GLN A 116 6.44 -3.70 -7.84
N THR A 117 7.12 -3.31 -8.91
CA THR A 117 7.71 -1.97 -9.00
C THR A 117 6.63 -0.90 -9.23
N ARG A 118 5.55 -1.24 -9.95
CA ARG A 118 4.49 -0.28 -10.33
C ARG A 118 3.63 0.16 -9.15
N THR A 119 3.13 1.39 -9.22
CA THR A 119 2.12 1.89 -8.27
C THR A 119 0.88 0.98 -8.30
N GLY A 120 0.37 0.65 -7.11
CA GLY A 120 -0.84 -0.16 -6.97
C GLY A 120 -2.13 0.62 -7.25
N TYR A 121 -3.25 -0.07 -7.19
CA TYR A 121 -4.57 0.57 -7.23
C TYR A 121 -4.80 1.37 -5.95
N ARG A 122 -5.24 2.63 -6.08
CA ARG A 122 -5.52 3.51 -4.94
C ARG A 122 -7.01 3.73 -4.78
N PHE A 123 -7.47 3.64 -3.54
CA PHE A 123 -8.85 3.87 -3.13
C PHE A 123 -8.89 4.76 -1.89
N CYS A 124 -9.85 5.67 -1.85
CA CYS A 124 -9.99 6.65 -0.76
C CYS A 124 -11.44 7.08 -0.53
N SER A 125 -12.37 6.60 -1.35
CA SER A 125 -13.79 6.91 -1.24
C SER A 125 -14.51 5.84 -0.43
N SER A 126 -15.52 6.26 0.33
CA SER A 126 -16.45 5.32 0.95
C SER A 126 -17.24 4.50 -0.08
N ASN A 127 -17.35 5.01 -1.31
CA ASN A 127 -17.95 4.31 -2.45
C ASN A 127 -17.07 3.18 -3.01
N ASP A 128 -15.78 3.13 -2.67
CA ASP A 128 -14.87 2.03 -3.05
C ASP A 128 -15.14 0.76 -2.23
N ARG A 129 -16.17 0.77 -1.39
CA ARG A 129 -16.67 -0.41 -0.70
C ARG A 129 -17.00 -1.50 -1.70
N ASN A 130 -16.66 -2.72 -1.33
CA ASN A 130 -16.83 -3.94 -2.11
C ASN A 130 -15.91 -4.12 -3.33
N VAL A 131 -15.02 -3.17 -3.64
CA VAL A 131 -13.95 -3.41 -4.61
C VAL A 131 -13.15 -4.64 -4.17
N LYS A 132 -12.98 -5.58 -5.08
CA LYS A 132 -12.27 -6.84 -4.90
C LYS A 132 -11.10 -6.89 -5.87
N LEU A 133 -9.91 -7.20 -5.36
CA LEU A 133 -8.71 -7.44 -6.15
C LEU A 133 -8.12 -8.81 -5.79
N VAL A 134 -7.53 -9.47 -6.77
CA VAL A 134 -6.81 -10.73 -6.59
C VAL A 134 -5.36 -10.47 -7.01
N SER A 135 -4.42 -10.86 -6.17
CA SER A 135 -2.99 -10.74 -6.49
C SER A 135 -2.60 -11.74 -7.57
N THR A 136 -1.58 -11.40 -8.35
CA THR A 136 -0.94 -12.36 -9.28
C THR A 136 0.18 -13.17 -8.61
N SER A 137 0.70 -12.71 -7.47
CA SER A 137 1.74 -13.35 -6.67
C SER A 137 1.23 -13.80 -5.31
N SER A 138 1.99 -14.67 -4.63
CA SER A 138 1.68 -15.12 -3.27
C SER A 138 1.85 -14.01 -2.22
N ARG A 139 2.64 -12.97 -2.51
CA ARG A 139 2.73 -11.76 -1.69
C ARG A 139 1.85 -10.65 -2.26
N LEU A 140 1.05 -10.02 -1.39
CA LEU A 140 0.24 -8.84 -1.69
C LEU A 140 0.59 -7.70 -0.73
N PRO A 141 1.34 -6.68 -1.18
CA PRO A 141 1.53 -5.46 -0.42
C PRO A 141 0.25 -4.61 -0.39
N VAL A 142 -0.14 -4.20 0.80
CA VAL A 142 -1.23 -3.28 1.07
C VAL A 142 -0.69 -2.13 1.91
N ILE A 143 -0.77 -0.92 1.38
CA ILE A 143 -0.21 0.28 2.00
C ILE A 143 -1.37 1.21 2.33
N THR A 144 -1.60 1.48 3.60
CA THR A 144 -2.51 2.55 4.00
C THR A 144 -1.71 3.82 4.22
N PHE A 145 -2.29 4.96 3.87
CA PHE A 145 -1.62 6.24 3.98
C PHE A 145 -2.58 7.35 4.40
N ASN A 146 -2.08 8.33 5.14
CA ASN A 146 -2.89 9.44 5.65
C ASN A 146 -2.02 10.67 5.93
N ARG A 147 -2.52 11.85 5.55
CA ARG A 147 -1.95 13.15 5.94
C ARG A 147 -2.95 14.13 6.52
N LEU A 148 -4.25 13.82 6.55
CA LEU A 148 -5.30 14.65 7.14
C LEU A 148 -6.03 13.88 8.23
N GLY A 149 -6.16 14.48 9.42
CA GLY A 149 -6.97 13.92 10.50
C GLY A 149 -6.65 12.46 10.81
N GLN A 150 -7.69 11.68 11.10
CA GLN A 150 -7.59 10.25 11.36
C GLN A 150 -8.57 9.47 10.46
N GLN A 151 -8.06 8.48 9.76
CA GLN A 151 -8.80 7.63 8.84
C GLN A 151 -8.87 6.21 9.40
N GLN A 152 -9.98 5.53 9.15
CA GLN A 152 -10.12 4.11 9.38
C GLN A 152 -10.39 3.39 8.05
N ILE A 153 -9.65 2.33 7.81
CA ILE A 153 -9.77 1.47 6.64
C ILE A 153 -9.99 0.06 7.13
N ILE A 154 -11.08 -0.56 6.68
CA ILE A 154 -11.38 -1.96 6.95
C ILE A 154 -11.36 -2.69 5.62
N PHE A 155 -10.58 -3.76 5.55
CA PHE A 155 -10.62 -4.67 4.43
C PHE A 155 -10.56 -6.11 4.93
N LYS A 156 -11.03 -7.01 4.09
CA LYS A 156 -10.91 -8.45 4.32
C LYS A 156 -9.98 -9.07 3.31
N TYR A 157 -9.32 -10.14 3.72
CA TYR A 157 -8.43 -10.90 2.88
C TYR A 157 -8.60 -12.40 3.14
N LYS A 158 -8.27 -13.19 2.12
CA LYS A 158 -8.21 -14.65 2.16
C LYS A 158 -7.31 -15.15 1.03
N ILE A 159 -6.98 -16.44 1.05
CA ILE A 159 -6.46 -17.12 -0.14
C ILE A 159 -7.53 -17.03 -1.23
N ALA A 160 -7.12 -16.68 -2.46
CA ALA A 160 -8.02 -16.67 -3.60
C ALA A 160 -8.41 -18.11 -3.98
N GLU A 161 -9.66 -18.26 -4.42
CA GLU A 161 -10.19 -19.54 -4.88
C GLU A 161 -9.58 -19.97 -6.21
#